data_AF-A0A2S9RQK6-F1
#
_entry.id   AF-A0A2S9RQK6-F1
#
_cell.length_a   1.000
_cell.length_b   1.000
_cell.length_c   1.000
_cell.angle_alpha   90.00
_cell.angle_beta   90.00
_cell.angle_gamma   90.00
#
_symmetry.space_group_name_H-M   'P 1'
#
loop_
_entity.id
_entity.type
_entity.pdbx_description
1 polymer ?
#
loop_
_entity_poly.entity_id
_entity_poly.type
_entity_poly.pdbx_seq_one_letter_code
_entity_poly.pdbx_strand_id
1 'polypeptide(L)'
;MIAKSSQPEVVLFSKARDNPNSGHFQSSEVNAQPNSLAPFNEWIYTQSLTEIGYSFAGFSCSSHPCPQMQLPLLLYPDNAYLNPTSQKDDDGGIIFALRNKPNVGISFQVGVRTNNIQEWVSVTSNSNATFLKVLRAYFNSQDKTLFDLRAKFHLLTDFSSLGNDEVINSMNVRIGEIKLDTWRSEPKSFFSTKYVVQDVGKISIFFQIPKIILKKQQRQCILNSTYHNIPVSLKSVKKREFETNTEIEGGKFKLRVNCGNTTYNTANGKWLFPLVKLTFTGENGTSNNGTNDLLRTVTGSGQAEGVSLKIKRENGTHTVKYGADFANMGNAGQFELHKQPTSVGGDQSAEETFKVYYVKDLTRGILTEGKVNAAATFTMSYQ
;
A
#
# COMPACT_ATOMS: atom_id res chain seq x y z
N MET A 1 -4.38 4.44 29.59
CA MET A 1 -3.78 4.94 28.34
C MET A 1 -4.80 4.88 27.22
N ILE A 2 -5.19 6.04 26.71
CA ILE A 2 -5.93 6.15 25.46
C ILE A 2 -4.93 6.63 24.42
N ALA A 3 -4.68 5.79 23.44
CA ALA A 3 -3.71 6.02 22.39
C ALA A 3 -4.46 6.31 21.09
N LYS A 4 -4.38 7.56 20.62
CA LYS A 4 -5.02 8.00 19.38
C LYS A 4 -3.99 7.95 18.25
N SER A 5 -4.36 7.33 17.13
CA SER A 5 -3.55 7.32 15.90
C SER A 5 -3.15 8.75 15.51
N SER A 6 -1.87 9.00 15.26
CA SER A 6 -1.40 10.29 14.73
C SER A 6 -1.72 10.44 13.23
N GLN A 7 -1.67 9.33 12.48
CA GLN A 7 -2.11 9.13 11.10
C GLN A 7 -2.08 7.60 10.81
N PRO A 8 -2.91 7.07 9.88
CA PRO A 8 -3.96 7.76 9.12
C PRO A 8 -5.33 7.74 9.84
N GLU A 9 -6.25 8.63 9.44
CA GLU A 9 -7.66 8.64 9.90
C GLU A 9 -8.52 7.53 9.26
N VAL A 10 -8.10 7.06 8.08
CA VAL A 10 -8.77 6.00 7.32
C VAL A 10 -7.71 5.04 6.79
N VAL A 11 -7.97 3.74 6.87
CA VAL A 11 -7.17 2.66 6.28
C VAL A 11 -8.02 1.98 5.21
N LEU A 12 -7.47 1.72 4.02
CA LEU A 12 -8.20 1.15 2.88
C LEU A 12 -7.52 -0.11 2.34
N PHE A 13 -8.10 -1.27 2.59
CA PHE A 13 -7.72 -2.51 1.95
C PHE A 13 -8.41 -2.59 0.59
N SER A 14 -7.66 -2.70 -0.52
CA SER A 14 -8.25 -2.84 -1.85
C SER A 14 -7.38 -3.69 -2.75
N LYS A 15 -7.96 -4.26 -3.81
CA LYS A 15 -7.26 -5.08 -4.81
C LYS A 15 -6.33 -4.30 -5.76
N ALA A 16 -6.51 -2.99 -5.93
CA ALA A 16 -5.68 -2.21 -6.84
C ALA A 16 -4.64 -1.40 -6.06
N ARG A 17 -3.49 -1.12 -6.69
CA ARG A 17 -2.51 -0.15 -6.20
C ARG A 17 -3.01 1.29 -6.37
N ASP A 18 -2.86 2.10 -5.34
CA ASP A 18 -3.13 3.53 -5.37
C ASP A 18 -2.07 4.30 -6.17
N ASN A 19 -2.48 5.38 -6.81
CA ASN A 19 -1.56 6.40 -7.31
C ASN A 19 -0.79 6.99 -6.11
N PRO A 20 0.57 7.08 -6.14
CA PRO A 20 1.41 7.42 -4.97
C PRO A 20 1.11 8.74 -4.24
N ASN A 21 0.24 9.59 -4.76
CA ASN A 21 -0.02 10.94 -4.26
C ASN A 21 -1.26 11.06 -3.34
N SER A 22 -1.93 9.96 -2.98
CA SER A 22 -3.04 10.00 -2.04
C SER A 22 -2.53 9.86 -0.61
N GLY A 23 -2.19 10.98 0.04
CA GLY A 23 -1.58 11.03 1.38
C GLY A 23 -2.37 10.41 2.55
N HIS A 24 -3.40 9.58 2.29
CA HIS A 24 -4.31 9.03 3.28
C HIS A 24 -4.86 7.63 2.95
N PHE A 25 -4.32 6.92 1.95
CA PHE A 25 -4.73 5.55 1.64
C PHE A 25 -3.51 4.66 1.41
N GLN A 26 -3.52 3.49 2.03
CA GLN A 26 -2.52 2.45 1.84
C GLN A 26 -3.26 1.27 1.23
N SER A 27 -2.99 0.91 -0.04
CA SER A 27 -3.68 -0.20 -0.71
C SER A 27 -2.75 -1.39 -0.97
N SER A 28 -3.34 -2.58 -1.08
CA SER A 28 -2.67 -3.87 -1.30
C SER A 28 -2.72 -4.33 -2.75
N GLU A 29 -1.85 -5.28 -3.10
CA GLU A 29 -1.88 -6.07 -4.33
C GLU A 29 -2.88 -7.25 -4.24
N VAL A 30 -3.31 -7.80 -5.38
CA VAL A 30 -4.15 -9.01 -5.47
C VAL A 30 -3.29 -10.28 -5.31
N ASN A 31 -3.81 -11.30 -4.62
CA ASN A 31 -3.16 -12.60 -4.35
C ASN A 31 -1.93 -12.56 -3.45
N ALA A 32 -1.72 -11.45 -2.75
CA ALA A 32 -0.73 -11.45 -1.70
C ALA A 32 -1.07 -12.50 -0.65
N GLN A 33 -0.05 -13.28 -0.29
CA GLN A 33 -0.10 -14.12 0.88
C GLN A 33 -0.50 -13.27 2.10
N PRO A 34 -1.25 -13.83 3.07
CA PRO A 34 -1.44 -13.20 4.37
C PRO A 34 -0.08 -12.66 4.87
N ASN A 35 -0.03 -11.37 5.22
CA ASN A 35 1.18 -10.63 5.67
C ASN A 35 2.27 -10.33 4.61
N SER A 36 2.02 -10.44 3.30
CA SER A 36 3.03 -10.13 2.26
C SER A 36 2.91 -8.76 1.59
N LEU A 37 2.11 -7.83 2.13
CA LEU A 37 1.70 -6.60 1.45
C LEU A 37 2.37 -5.33 2.01
N ALA A 38 3.36 -4.81 1.30
CA ALA A 38 3.69 -3.40 1.41
C ALA A 38 2.56 -2.57 0.76
N PRO A 39 2.06 -1.49 1.40
CA PRO A 39 2.71 -0.70 2.45
C PRO A 39 2.13 -0.87 3.87
N PHE A 40 1.53 -2.01 4.22
CA PHE A 40 0.92 -2.21 5.55
C PHE A 40 1.92 -2.59 6.66
N ASN A 41 3.23 -2.59 6.35
CA ASN A 41 4.32 -2.86 7.31
C ASN A 41 4.77 -1.61 8.08
N GLU A 42 4.08 -0.47 7.92
CA GLU A 42 4.42 0.75 8.66
C GLU A 42 3.69 0.83 10.00
N TRP A 43 4.43 1.23 11.02
CA TRP A 43 3.89 1.42 12.35
C TRP A 43 3.01 2.68 12.42
N ILE A 44 1.76 2.52 12.84
CA ILE A 44 0.88 3.62 13.22
C ILE A 44 1.27 4.07 14.62
N TYR A 45 1.97 5.20 14.67
CA TYR A 45 2.31 5.84 15.94
C TYR A 45 1.06 6.46 16.56
N THR A 46 1.06 6.51 17.89
CA THR A 46 -0.03 7.10 18.64
C THR A 46 0.44 8.27 19.47
N GLN A 47 -0.46 9.20 19.71
CA GLN A 47 -0.29 10.26 20.69
C GLN A 47 -1.14 9.91 21.90
N SER A 48 -0.52 9.89 23.09
CA SER A 48 -1.26 9.84 24.34
C SER A 48 -1.71 11.26 24.71
N LEU A 49 -2.98 11.42 25.06
CA LEU A 49 -3.55 12.71 25.45
C LEU A 49 -3.07 13.16 26.85
N THR A 50 -2.46 12.27 27.62
CA THR A 50 -1.89 12.52 28.94
C THR A 50 -0.57 11.79 29.08
N GLU A 51 0.38 12.35 29.84
CA GLU A 51 1.58 11.61 30.23
C GLU A 51 1.17 10.44 31.12
N ILE A 52 1.44 9.22 30.66
CA ILE A 52 1.08 7.99 31.38
C ILE A 52 2.35 7.21 31.66
N GLY A 53 2.53 6.88 32.94
CA GLY A 53 3.83 6.47 33.41
C GLY A 53 3.88 6.17 34.90
N TYR A 54 5.06 5.76 35.35
CA TYR A 54 5.40 5.65 36.76
C TYR A 54 6.33 6.80 37.17
N SER A 55 6.06 7.37 38.34
CA SER A 55 6.92 8.33 39.03
C SER A 55 7.22 7.80 40.42
N PHE A 56 8.48 7.84 40.82
CA PHE A 56 8.94 7.41 42.15
C PHE A 56 9.35 8.60 43.03
N ALA A 57 8.90 9.80 42.68
CA ALA A 57 9.12 10.99 43.47
C ALA A 57 8.38 10.91 44.82
N GLY A 58 9.06 11.31 45.89
CA GLY A 58 8.46 11.42 47.23
C GLY A 58 8.56 10.18 48.12
N PHE A 59 9.14 9.07 47.62
CA PHE A 59 9.44 7.90 48.46
C PHE A 59 10.78 8.07 49.19
N SER A 60 10.75 8.11 50.52
CA SER A 60 11.94 8.13 51.36
C SER A 60 12.23 6.74 51.96
N CYS A 61 13.49 6.53 52.34
CA CYS A 61 13.94 5.31 52.99
C CYS A 61 14.89 5.65 54.15
N SER A 62 14.77 4.91 55.24
CA SER A 62 15.54 5.09 56.47
C SER A 62 16.73 4.12 56.63
N SER A 63 16.84 3.10 55.78
CA SER A 63 17.97 2.15 55.82
C SER A 63 19.21 2.71 55.11
N HIS A 64 20.40 2.28 55.53
CA HIS A 64 21.68 2.73 54.98
C HIS A 64 22.56 1.52 54.61
N PRO A 65 22.84 1.24 53.32
CA PRO A 65 22.29 1.91 52.14
C PRO A 65 20.84 1.48 51.86
N CYS A 66 20.04 2.38 51.30
CA CYS A 66 18.71 2.04 50.80
C CYS A 66 18.79 1.06 49.63
N PRO A 67 17.95 0.01 49.59
CA PRO A 67 17.97 -0.93 48.49
C PRO A 67 17.44 -0.27 47.21
N GLN A 68 18.07 -0.60 46.08
CA GLN A 68 17.54 -0.23 44.77
C GLN A 68 16.36 -1.14 44.41
N MET A 69 15.25 -0.54 44.01
CA MET A 69 14.06 -1.26 43.59
C MET A 69 14.24 -1.76 42.15
N GLN A 70 13.93 -3.04 41.92
CA GLN A 70 13.89 -3.65 40.59
C GLN A 70 12.45 -4.05 40.30
N LEU A 71 11.75 -3.22 39.54
CA LEU A 71 10.30 -3.34 39.36
C LEU A 71 10.00 -3.83 37.93
N PRO A 72 9.72 -5.14 37.74
CA PRO A 72 9.44 -5.69 36.41
C PRO A 72 8.11 -5.15 35.89
N LEU A 73 8.11 -4.65 34.66
CA LEU A 73 6.91 -4.28 33.93
C LEU A 73 6.48 -5.42 33.02
N LEU A 74 5.21 -5.77 33.12
CA LEU A 74 4.59 -6.86 32.40
C LEU A 74 3.39 -6.34 31.60
N LEU A 75 3.31 -6.75 30.34
CA LEU A 75 2.21 -6.45 29.42
C LEU A 75 1.34 -7.67 29.24
N TYR A 76 0.04 -7.51 29.45
CA TYR A 76 -0.97 -8.53 29.26
C TYR A 76 -1.90 -8.12 28.11
N PRO A 77 -1.94 -8.87 26.98
CA PRO A 77 -2.91 -8.61 25.92
C PRO A 77 -4.34 -8.90 26.41
N ASP A 78 -5.31 -8.13 25.93
CA ASP A 78 -6.71 -8.27 26.33
C ASP A 78 -7.45 -9.28 25.43
N ASN A 79 -7.41 -10.54 25.83
CA ASN A 79 -8.04 -11.65 25.10
C ASN A 79 -9.60 -11.61 25.09
N ALA A 80 -10.22 -10.69 25.82
CA ALA A 80 -11.66 -10.47 25.74
C ALA A 80 -12.05 -9.75 24.44
N TYR A 81 -11.16 -8.92 23.89
CA TYR A 81 -11.38 -8.13 22.67
C TYR A 81 -10.52 -8.58 21.49
N LEU A 82 -9.41 -9.26 21.79
CA LEU A 82 -8.42 -9.75 20.85
C LEU A 82 -8.41 -11.28 20.83
N ASN A 83 -8.34 -11.87 19.65
CA ASN A 83 -8.15 -13.31 19.48
C ASN A 83 -6.74 -13.55 18.92
N PRO A 84 -5.84 -14.24 19.64
CA PRO A 84 -4.51 -14.51 19.12
C PRO A 84 -4.59 -15.40 17.87
N THR A 85 -3.81 -15.06 16.85
CA THR A 85 -3.66 -15.90 15.66
C THR A 85 -2.36 -16.70 15.73
N SER A 86 -2.19 -17.66 14.82
CA SER A 86 -0.91 -18.34 14.60
C SER A 86 0.10 -17.49 13.81
N GLN A 87 -0.28 -16.30 13.36
CA GLN A 87 0.51 -15.44 12.50
C GLN A 87 1.37 -14.46 13.32
N LYS A 88 2.50 -14.06 12.74
CA LYS A 88 3.46 -13.12 13.31
C LYS A 88 3.69 -11.95 12.36
N ASP A 89 3.95 -10.78 12.91
CA ASP A 89 4.46 -9.64 12.13
C ASP A 89 5.97 -9.77 11.88
N ASP A 90 6.50 -8.88 11.03
CA ASP A 90 7.93 -8.83 10.67
C ASP A 90 8.86 -8.66 11.90
N ASP A 91 8.33 -8.07 12.98
CA ASP A 91 9.03 -7.81 14.23
C ASP A 91 8.85 -8.99 15.24
N GLY A 92 8.30 -10.12 14.80
CA GLY A 92 8.08 -11.34 15.59
C GLY A 92 6.90 -11.29 16.59
N GLY A 93 6.14 -10.19 16.59
CA GLY A 93 4.95 -9.98 17.41
C GLY A 93 3.76 -10.82 16.96
N ILE A 94 2.90 -11.23 17.90
CA ILE A 94 1.63 -11.91 17.59
C ILE A 94 0.70 -10.95 16.88
N ILE A 95 0.09 -11.42 15.79
CA ILE A 95 -1.05 -10.75 15.19
C ILE A 95 -2.32 -11.24 15.88
N PHE A 96 -3.12 -10.32 16.40
CA PHE A 96 -4.40 -10.60 17.05
C PHE A 96 -5.55 -10.23 16.13
N ALA A 97 -6.45 -11.17 15.84
CA ALA A 97 -7.71 -10.87 15.17
C ALA A 97 -8.62 -10.05 16.08
N LEU A 98 -9.29 -9.03 15.53
CA LEU A 98 -10.32 -8.29 16.25
C LEU A 98 -11.54 -9.19 16.45
N ARG A 99 -11.98 -9.40 17.69
CA ARG A 99 -13.04 -10.39 17.98
C ARG A 99 -14.34 -10.14 17.21
N ASN A 100 -14.73 -8.88 17.04
CA ASN A 100 -15.95 -8.51 16.31
C ASN A 100 -15.76 -8.41 14.78
N LYS A 101 -14.51 -8.46 14.30
CA LYS A 101 -14.11 -8.26 12.90
C LYS A 101 -12.90 -9.17 12.58
N PRO A 102 -13.09 -10.50 12.50
CA PRO A 102 -11.99 -11.45 12.43
C PRO A 102 -11.16 -11.35 11.14
N ASN A 103 -11.67 -10.67 10.10
CA ASN A 103 -10.96 -10.41 8.85
C ASN A 103 -9.78 -9.44 9.03
N VAL A 104 -9.77 -8.67 10.11
CA VAL A 104 -8.74 -7.67 10.40
C VAL A 104 -8.01 -8.06 11.69
N GLY A 105 -6.69 -8.09 11.58
CA GLY A 105 -5.75 -8.28 12.65
C GLY A 105 -5.06 -6.99 13.09
N ILE A 106 -4.52 -7.00 14.29
CA ILE A 106 -3.69 -5.96 14.86
C ILE A 106 -2.47 -6.60 15.53
N SER A 107 -1.28 -6.07 15.25
CA SER A 107 -0.11 -6.26 16.12
C SER A 107 0.24 -4.91 16.73
N PHE A 108 0.85 -4.93 17.91
CA PHE A 108 1.19 -3.69 18.61
C PHE A 108 2.44 -3.84 19.46
N GLN A 109 3.10 -2.70 19.68
CA GLN A 109 4.28 -2.57 20.51
C GLN A 109 4.09 -1.47 21.54
N VAL A 110 4.57 -1.73 22.74
CA VAL A 110 4.64 -0.72 23.81
C VAL A 110 6.07 -0.19 23.86
N GLY A 111 6.19 1.12 23.74
CA GLY A 111 7.44 1.85 23.93
C GLY A 111 7.58 2.21 25.41
N VAL A 112 8.69 1.82 26.03
CA VAL A 112 9.04 2.27 27.39
C VAL A 112 10.13 3.33 27.28
N ARG A 113 9.80 4.56 27.69
CA ARG A 113 10.70 5.71 27.62
C ARG A 113 11.22 6.07 29.01
N THR A 114 12.53 5.97 29.18
CA THR A 114 13.25 6.29 30.41
C THR A 114 14.46 7.15 30.06
N ASN A 115 14.62 8.33 30.65
CA ASN A 115 15.74 9.24 30.37
C ASN A 115 15.94 9.53 28.87
N ASN A 116 14.83 9.76 28.15
CA ASN A 116 14.78 9.98 26.70
C ASN A 116 15.23 8.80 25.81
N ILE A 117 15.54 7.64 26.38
CA ILE A 117 15.77 6.39 25.64
C ILE A 117 14.45 5.63 25.55
N GLN A 118 14.05 5.27 24.34
CA GLN A 118 12.80 4.57 24.06
C GLN A 118 13.07 3.18 23.49
N GLU A 119 12.52 2.16 24.14
CA GLU A 119 12.63 0.75 23.72
C GLU A 119 11.24 0.22 23.36
N TRP A 120 11.08 -0.29 22.15
CA TRP A 120 9.84 -0.89 21.67
C TRP A 120 9.82 -2.39 21.93
N VAL A 121 8.73 -2.89 22.50
CA VAL A 121 8.56 -4.32 22.81
C VAL A 121 7.30 -4.86 22.16
N SER A 122 7.47 -5.90 21.33
CA SER A 122 6.38 -6.66 20.71
C SER A 122 5.71 -7.60 21.69
N VAL A 123 4.40 -7.76 21.58
CA VAL A 123 3.68 -8.84 22.28
C VAL A 123 4.01 -10.17 21.61
N THR A 124 4.80 -11.00 22.28
CA THR A 124 5.27 -12.28 21.71
C THR A 124 4.49 -13.49 22.21
N SER A 125 3.69 -13.31 23.26
CA SER A 125 2.91 -14.35 23.95
C SER A 125 1.44 -13.95 24.11
N ASN A 126 0.53 -14.92 23.98
CA ASN A 126 -0.92 -14.75 24.09
C ASN A 126 -1.52 -15.21 25.44
N SER A 127 -0.83 -16.08 26.17
CA SER A 127 -1.28 -16.66 27.44
C SER A 127 -0.48 -16.14 28.64
N ASN A 128 0.80 -15.81 28.42
CA ASN A 128 1.69 -15.25 29.42
C ASN A 128 1.92 -13.76 29.20
N ALA A 129 2.27 -13.08 30.29
CA ALA A 129 2.70 -11.70 30.25
C ALA A 129 3.95 -11.54 29.36
N THR A 130 3.97 -10.50 28.55
CA THR A 130 5.17 -10.08 27.82
C THR A 130 5.98 -9.17 28.74
N PHE A 131 7.23 -9.53 29.01
CA PHE A 131 8.14 -8.67 29.77
C PHE A 131 8.48 -7.42 28.96
N LEU A 132 8.26 -6.24 29.54
CA LEU A 132 8.61 -4.97 28.91
C LEU A 132 10.01 -4.51 29.32
N LYS A 133 10.22 -4.30 30.62
CA LYS A 133 11.45 -3.74 31.18
C LYS A 133 11.49 -3.93 32.69
N VAL A 134 12.68 -3.99 33.30
CA VAL A 134 12.82 -3.78 34.75
C VAL A 134 13.08 -2.30 34.99
N LEU A 135 12.15 -1.62 35.66
CA LEU A 135 12.38 -0.25 36.12
C LEU A 135 13.31 -0.28 37.32
N ARG A 136 14.38 0.48 37.23
CA ARG A 136 15.30 0.72 38.34
C ARG A 136 14.87 2.00 39.01
N ALA A 137 14.32 1.90 40.21
CA ALA A 137 13.90 3.05 40.99
C ALA A 137 14.76 3.19 42.25
N TYR A 138 15.14 4.42 42.55
CA TYR A 138 15.86 4.77 43.77
C TYR A 138 14.96 5.62 44.66
N PHE A 139 15.12 5.49 45.97
CA PHE A 139 14.46 6.38 46.91
C PHE A 139 14.89 7.82 46.66
N ASN A 140 13.94 8.75 46.77
CA ASN A 140 14.09 10.17 46.47
C ASN A 140 14.47 10.52 45.01
N SER A 141 14.31 9.60 44.04
CA SER A 141 14.57 9.93 42.63
C SER A 141 13.40 10.69 41.99
N GLN A 142 13.71 11.51 40.98
CA GLN A 142 12.72 12.24 40.16
C GLN A 142 12.48 11.54 38.82
N ASP A 143 12.94 10.29 38.69
CA ASP A 143 12.88 9.57 37.42
C ASP A 143 11.42 9.29 37.04
N LYS A 144 11.09 9.59 35.79
CA LYS A 144 9.79 9.30 35.19
C LYS A 144 9.97 8.26 34.10
N THR A 145 9.08 7.27 34.11
CA THR A 145 8.94 6.31 33.01
C THR A 145 7.67 6.66 32.25
N LEU A 146 7.76 6.86 30.94
CA LEU A 146 6.60 7.13 30.08
C LEU A 146 6.34 5.96 29.15
N PHE A 147 5.06 5.76 28.78
CA PHE A 147 4.63 4.72 27.86
C PHE A 147 4.12 5.31 26.55
N ASP A 148 4.60 4.74 25.45
CA ASP A 148 4.17 5.05 24.09
C ASP A 148 3.57 3.78 23.44
N LEU A 149 2.69 3.95 22.45
CA LEU A 149 2.08 2.83 21.73
C LEU A 149 2.23 3.03 20.21
N ARG A 150 2.51 1.95 19.50
CA ARG A 150 2.34 1.87 18.05
C ARG A 150 1.68 0.55 17.65
N ALA A 151 0.94 0.56 16.56
CA ALA A 151 0.22 -0.61 16.06
C ALA A 151 0.36 -0.78 14.55
N LYS A 152 0.19 -2.01 14.06
CA LYS A 152 0.07 -2.36 12.64
C LYS A 152 -1.25 -3.09 12.42
N PHE A 153 -1.92 -2.80 11.31
CA PHE A 153 -3.12 -3.53 10.90
C PHE A 153 -2.77 -4.57 9.85
N HIS A 154 -3.42 -5.71 9.97
CA HIS A 154 -3.20 -6.88 9.12
C HIS A 154 -4.52 -7.32 8.51
N LEU A 155 -4.51 -7.72 7.25
CA LEU A 155 -5.65 -8.41 6.67
C LEU A 155 -5.43 -9.92 6.85
N LEU A 156 -6.34 -10.57 7.56
CA LEU A 156 -6.19 -11.98 7.94
C LEU A 156 -6.86 -12.95 6.95
N THR A 157 -7.67 -12.42 6.04
CA THR A 157 -8.41 -13.17 5.03
C THR A 157 -7.97 -12.76 3.63
N ASP A 158 -8.02 -13.69 2.69
CA ASP A 158 -7.84 -13.36 1.27
C ASP A 158 -8.97 -12.42 0.81
N PHE A 159 -8.63 -11.38 0.06
CA PHE A 159 -9.58 -10.50 -0.61
C PHE A 159 -10.57 -11.25 -1.49
N SER A 160 -10.17 -12.39 -2.07
CA SER A 160 -11.04 -13.23 -2.88
C SER A 160 -12.23 -13.78 -2.07
N SER A 161 -12.06 -14.01 -0.77
CA SER A 161 -13.09 -14.56 0.13
C SER A 161 -14.08 -13.53 0.68
N LEU A 162 -13.83 -12.23 0.49
CA LEU A 162 -14.78 -11.20 0.91
C LEU A 162 -16.08 -11.35 0.11
N GLY A 163 -17.24 -11.24 0.75
CA GLY A 163 -18.54 -11.29 0.07
C GLY A 163 -18.84 -10.00 -0.71
N ASN A 164 -18.69 -8.86 -0.03
CA ASN A 164 -18.93 -7.50 -0.52
C ASN A 164 -17.86 -6.54 0.04
N ASP A 165 -17.91 -5.27 -0.34
CA ASP A 165 -17.19 -4.21 0.35
C ASP A 165 -17.64 -4.16 1.83
N GLU A 166 -16.69 -3.99 2.74
CA GLU A 166 -16.92 -3.91 4.19
C GLU A 166 -16.36 -2.61 4.75
N VAL A 167 -17.09 -1.97 5.67
CA VAL A 167 -16.63 -0.78 6.39
C VAL A 167 -16.64 -1.07 7.88
N ILE A 168 -15.49 -0.90 8.52
CA ILE A 168 -15.32 -0.93 9.97
C ILE A 168 -15.17 0.53 10.42
N ASN A 169 -16.18 1.04 11.11
CA ASN A 169 -16.12 2.40 11.63
C ASN A 169 -15.07 2.52 12.72
N SER A 170 -14.60 3.75 12.97
CA SER A 170 -13.65 4.02 14.06
C SER A 170 -14.21 3.49 15.38
N MET A 171 -13.35 2.82 16.15
CA MET A 171 -13.72 2.23 17.43
C MET A 171 -12.57 2.26 18.42
N ASN A 172 -12.90 2.35 19.71
CA ASN A 172 -11.94 2.24 20.79
C ASN A 172 -11.89 0.79 21.26
N VAL A 173 -10.75 0.15 21.11
CA VAL A 173 -10.55 -1.25 21.50
C VAL A 173 -9.56 -1.31 22.66
N ARG A 174 -9.93 -2.02 23.72
CA ARG A 174 -8.99 -2.35 24.79
C ARG A 174 -8.07 -3.45 24.28
N ILE A 175 -6.78 -3.17 24.16
CA ILE A 175 -5.80 -4.10 23.57
C ILE A 175 -4.93 -4.79 24.63
N GLY A 176 -4.88 -4.25 25.85
CA GLY A 176 -4.12 -4.86 26.93
C GLY A 176 -4.08 -4.03 28.19
N GLU A 177 -3.25 -4.47 29.13
CA GLU A 177 -2.93 -3.75 30.35
C GLU A 177 -1.46 -3.96 30.75
N ILE A 178 -0.84 -2.90 31.27
CA ILE A 178 0.51 -2.95 31.86
C ILE A 178 0.33 -3.05 33.38
N LYS A 179 1.09 -3.95 33.99
CA LYS A 179 1.19 -4.11 35.44
C LYS A 179 2.65 -4.11 35.87
N LEU A 180 2.89 -3.58 37.06
CA LEU A 180 4.13 -3.75 37.77
C LEU A 180 4.08 -5.05 38.57
N ASP A 181 5.08 -5.90 38.45
CA ASP A 181 5.19 -7.08 39.30
C ASP A 181 5.67 -6.69 40.70
N THR A 182 5.32 -7.52 41.69
CA THR A 182 5.70 -7.29 43.08
C THR A 182 7.19 -7.48 43.24
N TRP A 183 7.88 -6.44 43.70
CA TRP A 183 9.29 -6.54 44.08
C TRP A 183 9.44 -6.74 45.58
N ARG A 184 10.40 -7.59 45.95
CA ARG A 184 10.79 -7.84 47.33
C ARG A 184 12.30 -7.65 47.44
N SER A 185 12.76 -6.85 48.40
CA SER A 185 14.19 -6.71 48.65
C SER A 185 14.77 -8.03 49.15
N GLU A 186 15.95 -8.40 48.64
CA GLU A 186 16.69 -9.53 49.18
C GLU A 186 17.18 -9.24 50.61
N PRO A 187 16.85 -10.08 51.60
CA PRO A 187 17.30 -9.89 52.97
C PRO A 187 18.79 -10.21 53.09
N LYS A 188 19.57 -9.28 53.66
CA LYS A 188 21.00 -9.51 53.96
C LYS A 188 21.22 -10.37 55.20
N SER A 189 20.23 -10.45 56.09
CA SER A 189 20.25 -11.29 57.30
C SER A 189 18.83 -11.57 57.80
N PHE A 190 18.67 -12.50 58.74
CA PHE A 190 17.37 -12.84 59.33
C PHE A 190 16.67 -11.63 60.00
N PHE A 191 17.44 -10.70 60.56
CA PHE A 191 16.94 -9.49 61.23
C PHE A 191 16.86 -8.25 60.31
N SER A 192 17.09 -8.41 59.00
CA SER A 192 17.07 -7.27 58.08
C SER A 192 15.66 -6.84 57.73
N THR A 193 15.45 -5.52 57.62
CA THR A 193 14.20 -4.93 57.12
C THR A 193 13.94 -5.42 55.69
N LYS A 194 12.75 -5.97 55.46
CA LYS A 194 12.29 -6.38 54.13
C LYS A 194 11.40 -5.29 53.54
N TYR A 195 11.74 -4.84 52.35
CA TYR A 195 10.93 -3.92 51.56
C TYR A 195 10.11 -4.71 50.55
N VAL A 196 8.84 -4.35 50.41
CA VAL A 196 7.94 -4.88 49.39
C VAL A 196 7.32 -3.72 48.67
N VAL A 197 7.43 -3.71 47.35
CA VAL A 197 6.73 -2.75 46.49
C VAL A 197 5.71 -3.53 45.69
N GLN A 198 4.45 -3.21 45.91
CA GLN A 198 3.32 -3.85 45.25
C GLN A 198 2.46 -2.77 44.59
N ASP A 199 2.25 -2.90 43.28
CA ASP A 199 1.25 -2.13 42.57
C ASP A 199 -0.06 -2.92 42.57
N VAL A 200 -1.11 -2.32 43.13
CA VAL A 200 -2.48 -2.86 43.05
C VAL A 200 -3.26 -2.28 41.87
N GLY A 201 -2.68 -1.29 41.20
CA GLY A 201 -3.22 -0.64 40.03
C GLY A 201 -2.87 -1.37 38.73
N LYS A 202 -3.32 -0.78 37.63
CA LYS A 202 -2.99 -1.22 36.27
C LYS A 202 -3.17 -0.09 35.28
N ILE A 203 -2.35 -0.09 34.24
CA ILE A 203 -2.49 0.86 33.13
C ILE A 203 -3.21 0.13 32.00
N SER A 204 -4.53 0.33 31.89
CA SER A 204 -5.29 -0.21 30.76
C SER A 204 -4.93 0.52 29.47
N ILE A 205 -4.74 -0.23 28.38
CA ILE A 205 -4.39 0.29 27.06
C ILE A 205 -5.61 0.21 26.15
N PHE A 206 -6.06 1.37 25.68
CA PHE A 206 -7.09 1.50 24.67
C PHE A 206 -6.47 2.10 23.41
N PHE A 207 -6.70 1.45 22.28
CA PHE A 207 -6.28 1.92 20.97
C PHE A 207 -7.50 2.39 20.18
N GLN A 208 -7.46 3.63 19.70
CA GLN A 208 -8.48 4.17 18.81
C GLN A 208 -8.17 3.73 17.38
N ILE A 209 -8.88 2.70 16.93
CA ILE A 209 -8.77 2.18 15.58
C ILE A 209 -9.38 3.21 14.61
N PRO A 210 -8.66 3.62 13.54
CA PRO A 210 -9.20 4.48 12.49
C PRO A 210 -10.31 3.76 11.71
N LYS A 211 -11.01 4.48 10.84
CA LYS A 211 -11.99 3.85 9.94
C LYS A 211 -11.25 2.91 8.99
N ILE A 212 -11.69 1.66 8.89
CA ILE A 212 -11.12 0.68 7.95
C ILE A 212 -12.15 0.39 6.86
N ILE A 213 -11.70 0.36 5.61
CA ILE A 213 -12.53 0.04 4.44
C ILE A 213 -11.89 -1.15 3.74
N LEU A 214 -12.62 -2.27 3.63
CA LEU A 214 -12.24 -3.42 2.81
C LEU A 214 -13.01 -3.33 1.49
N LYS A 215 -12.32 -3.02 0.40
CA LYS A 215 -12.92 -2.83 -0.93
C LYS A 215 -12.63 -4.05 -1.80
N LYS A 216 -13.65 -4.90 -1.97
CA LYS A 216 -13.58 -6.11 -2.78
C LYS A 216 -13.61 -5.77 -4.27
N GLN A 217 -14.50 -4.87 -4.67
CA GLN A 217 -14.67 -4.55 -6.08
C GLN A 217 -13.43 -3.88 -6.65
N GLN A 218 -12.96 -4.40 -7.79
CA GLN A 218 -11.79 -3.87 -8.47
C GLN A 218 -12.10 -2.46 -8.97
N ARG A 219 -11.19 -1.55 -8.67
CA ARG A 219 -11.20 -0.19 -9.19
C ARG A 219 -10.80 -0.25 -10.66
N GLN A 220 -11.63 0.27 -11.54
CA GLN A 220 -11.44 0.15 -12.98
C GLN A 220 -11.67 1.51 -13.65
N CYS A 221 -10.96 1.73 -14.75
CA CYS A 221 -11.25 2.78 -15.70
C CYS A 221 -11.97 2.17 -16.91
N ILE A 222 -12.87 2.94 -17.50
CA ILE A 222 -13.64 2.54 -18.66
C ILE A 222 -13.18 3.40 -19.82
N LEU A 223 -13.00 2.81 -20.99
CA LEU A 223 -12.75 3.59 -22.20
C LEU A 223 -13.97 4.48 -22.45
N ASN A 224 -13.79 5.81 -22.34
CA ASN A 224 -14.86 6.76 -22.59
C ASN A 224 -14.80 7.22 -24.04
N SER A 225 -15.06 6.27 -24.94
CA SER A 225 -15.26 6.57 -26.34
C SER A 225 -16.62 6.04 -26.77
N THR A 226 -17.30 6.82 -27.59
CA THR A 226 -18.47 6.39 -28.38
C THR A 226 -18.13 5.24 -29.34
N TYR A 227 -16.85 4.86 -29.45
CA TYR A 227 -16.33 3.88 -30.39
C TYR A 227 -15.45 2.85 -29.66
N HIS A 228 -15.83 1.57 -29.68
CA HIS A 228 -14.94 0.48 -29.28
C HIS A 228 -13.64 0.43 -30.13
N ASN A 229 -13.66 1.04 -31.32
CA ASN A 229 -12.54 1.14 -32.24
C ASN A 229 -12.11 2.61 -32.39
N ILE A 230 -10.81 2.91 -32.33
CA ILE A 230 -10.30 4.28 -32.54
C ILE A 230 -9.77 4.38 -33.98
N PRO A 231 -10.53 4.91 -34.95
CA PRO A 231 -10.05 5.05 -36.32
C PRO A 231 -9.00 6.16 -36.41
N VAL A 232 -7.90 5.88 -37.11
CA VAL A 232 -6.85 6.87 -37.39
C VAL A 232 -6.73 7.03 -38.89
N SER A 233 -7.17 8.18 -39.41
CA SER A 233 -6.98 8.50 -40.82
C SER A 233 -5.54 8.95 -41.05
N LEU A 234 -4.82 8.22 -41.90
CA LEU A 234 -3.45 8.53 -42.26
C LEU A 234 -3.40 9.42 -43.50
N LYS A 235 -2.59 10.47 -43.45
CA LYS A 235 -2.31 11.33 -44.59
C LYS A 235 -1.55 10.55 -45.66
N SER A 236 -1.87 10.79 -46.92
CA SER A 236 -1.12 10.24 -48.05
C SER A 236 0.31 10.76 -48.05
N VAL A 237 1.27 9.87 -48.27
CA VAL A 237 2.70 10.17 -48.32
C VAL A 237 3.22 9.81 -49.70
N LYS A 238 4.06 10.68 -50.29
CA LYS A 238 4.66 10.40 -51.60
C LYS A 238 5.84 9.45 -51.41
N LYS A 239 5.96 8.42 -52.27
CA LYS A 239 7.06 7.44 -52.23
C LYS A 239 8.45 8.11 -52.15
N ARG A 240 8.66 9.18 -52.92
CA ARG A 240 9.92 9.96 -52.94
C ARG A 240 10.34 10.50 -51.57
N GLU A 241 9.40 10.72 -50.64
CA GLU A 241 9.73 11.24 -49.31
C GLU A 241 10.53 10.22 -48.48
N PHE A 242 10.44 8.93 -48.81
CA PHE A 242 11.24 7.87 -48.20
C PHE A 242 12.69 7.78 -48.74
N GLU A 243 13.05 8.60 -49.74
CA GLU A 243 14.44 8.71 -50.20
C GLU A 243 15.28 9.53 -49.23
N THR A 244 14.65 10.50 -48.54
CA THR A 244 15.32 11.42 -47.63
C THR A 244 14.92 11.22 -46.17
N ASN A 245 13.75 10.63 -45.90
CA ASN A 245 13.26 10.40 -44.55
C ASN A 245 13.03 8.91 -44.30
N THR A 246 13.47 8.42 -43.14
CA THR A 246 13.20 7.05 -42.71
C THR A 246 11.86 6.89 -42.01
N GLU A 247 11.30 8.01 -41.51
CA GLU A 247 10.04 8.06 -40.79
C GLU A 247 9.25 9.33 -41.17
N ILE A 248 7.96 9.19 -41.49
CA ILE A 248 7.11 10.30 -41.96
C ILE A 248 5.80 10.30 -41.18
N GLU A 249 5.44 11.43 -40.57
CA GLU A 249 4.21 11.53 -39.76
C GLU A 249 2.96 11.36 -40.64
N GLY A 250 2.19 10.30 -40.37
CA GLY A 250 0.95 9.99 -41.08
C GLY A 250 -0.30 10.50 -40.38
N GLY A 251 -0.32 10.55 -39.04
CA GLY A 251 -1.51 10.99 -38.32
C GLY A 251 -1.31 11.03 -36.81
N LYS A 252 -2.39 11.32 -36.09
CA LYS A 252 -2.41 11.33 -34.62
C LYS A 252 -3.77 10.88 -34.08
N PHE A 253 -3.76 10.34 -32.88
CA PHE A 253 -4.99 9.98 -32.16
C PHE A 253 -4.81 10.21 -30.66
N LYS A 254 -5.92 10.38 -29.95
CA LYS A 254 -5.94 10.55 -28.49
C LYS A 254 -6.61 9.35 -27.86
N LEU A 255 -5.94 8.74 -26.87
CA LEU A 255 -6.51 7.72 -26.01
C LEU A 255 -6.91 8.37 -24.69
N ARG A 256 -8.18 8.19 -24.28
CA ARG A 256 -8.71 8.69 -23.01
C ARG A 256 -9.50 7.58 -22.34
N VAL A 257 -9.10 7.21 -21.12
CA VAL A 257 -9.82 6.27 -20.27
C VAL A 257 -10.37 7.01 -19.06
N ASN A 258 -11.66 6.85 -18.82
CA ASN A 258 -12.37 7.53 -17.75
C ASN A 258 -12.36 6.67 -16.49
N CYS A 259 -11.82 7.23 -15.41
CA CYS A 259 -11.77 6.62 -14.09
C CYS A 259 -12.79 7.26 -13.13
N GLY A 260 -13.75 8.03 -13.64
CA GLY A 260 -14.75 8.80 -12.89
C GLY A 260 -15.91 7.99 -12.31
N ASN A 261 -15.84 6.66 -12.26
CA ASN A 261 -16.86 5.85 -11.58
C ASN A 261 -16.72 6.05 -10.06
N THR A 262 -17.57 6.93 -9.50
CA THR A 262 -17.55 7.30 -8.08
C THR A 262 -17.82 6.13 -7.15
N THR A 263 -18.59 5.13 -7.58
CA THR A 263 -18.94 3.94 -6.78
C THR A 263 -17.67 3.19 -6.35
N TYR A 264 -16.76 2.95 -7.30
CA TYR A 264 -15.59 2.11 -7.07
C TYR A 264 -14.31 2.92 -6.90
N ASN A 265 -14.18 4.07 -7.56
CA ASN A 265 -12.98 4.88 -7.54
C ASN A 265 -13.06 6.03 -6.53
N THR A 266 -13.99 6.00 -5.58
CA THR A 266 -13.92 6.86 -4.38
C THR A 266 -14.04 6.06 -3.09
N ALA A 267 -13.40 6.56 -2.03
CA ALA A 267 -13.68 6.16 -0.67
C ALA A 267 -13.56 7.38 0.24
N ASN A 268 -14.53 7.53 1.16
CA ASN A 268 -14.55 8.61 2.14
C ASN A 268 -14.38 10.01 1.50
N GLY A 269 -15.03 10.25 0.35
CA GLY A 269 -14.98 11.52 -0.38
C GLY A 269 -13.69 11.81 -1.13
N LYS A 270 -12.71 10.89 -1.11
CA LYS A 270 -11.44 11.02 -1.85
C LYS A 270 -11.40 10.04 -3.02
N TRP A 271 -10.79 10.46 -4.12
CA TRP A 271 -10.59 9.59 -5.29
C TRP A 271 -9.48 8.58 -5.06
N LEU A 272 -9.71 7.39 -5.59
CA LEU A 272 -8.88 6.20 -5.53
C LEU A 272 -8.64 5.75 -6.97
N PHE A 273 -7.85 6.49 -7.72
CA PHE A 273 -7.60 6.14 -9.11
C PHE A 273 -6.65 4.94 -9.21
N PRO A 274 -7.03 3.86 -9.93
CA PRO A 274 -6.10 2.79 -10.23
C PRO A 274 -5.01 3.30 -11.17
N LEU A 275 -3.78 2.79 -11.04
CA LEU A 275 -2.75 3.03 -12.02
C LEU A 275 -3.15 2.38 -13.36
N VAL A 276 -3.22 3.17 -14.43
CA VAL A 276 -3.56 2.66 -15.77
C VAL A 276 -2.29 2.33 -16.54
N LYS A 277 -2.01 1.03 -16.68
CA LYS A 277 -1.03 0.53 -17.64
C LYS A 277 -1.70 -0.02 -18.88
N LEU A 278 -1.06 0.18 -20.02
CA LEU A 278 -1.54 -0.25 -21.33
C LEU A 278 -0.47 -1.07 -22.04
N THR A 279 -0.93 -2.04 -22.81
CA THR A 279 -0.12 -2.75 -23.80
C THR A 279 -0.79 -2.61 -25.15
N PHE A 280 -0.03 -2.38 -26.22
CA PHE A 280 -0.56 -2.50 -27.59
C PHE A 280 -0.13 -3.85 -28.17
N THR A 281 -1.09 -4.58 -28.71
CA THR A 281 -0.89 -5.83 -29.43
C THR A 281 -1.12 -5.55 -30.90
N GLY A 282 -0.09 -5.70 -31.73
CA GLY A 282 -0.19 -5.47 -33.16
C GLY A 282 -0.78 -6.68 -33.89
N GLU A 283 -1.59 -6.41 -34.92
CA GLU A 283 -2.15 -7.44 -35.81
C GLU A 283 -1.25 -7.73 -37.02
N ASN A 284 -1.75 -8.48 -38.02
CA ASN A 284 -1.06 -8.77 -39.28
C ASN A 284 0.31 -9.45 -39.12
N GLY A 285 0.41 -10.32 -38.11
CA GLY A 285 1.65 -11.04 -37.78
C GLY A 285 2.73 -10.14 -37.19
N THR A 286 2.38 -8.99 -36.60
CA THR A 286 3.30 -8.17 -35.81
C THR A 286 3.86 -8.98 -34.64
N SER A 287 5.16 -8.84 -34.37
CA SER A 287 5.77 -9.49 -33.19
C SER A 287 5.36 -8.74 -31.93
N ASN A 288 4.75 -9.46 -30.98
CA ASN A 288 4.18 -8.92 -29.73
C ASN A 288 5.01 -9.33 -28.51
N ASN A 289 6.34 -9.12 -28.58
CA ASN A 289 7.32 -9.58 -27.60
C ASN A 289 7.79 -8.50 -26.61
N GLY A 290 7.24 -7.30 -26.69
CA GLY A 290 7.58 -6.14 -25.87
C GLY A 290 8.84 -5.37 -26.29
N THR A 291 9.49 -5.76 -27.39
CA THR A 291 10.68 -5.06 -27.92
C THR A 291 10.48 -4.52 -29.34
N ASN A 292 9.62 -5.17 -30.13
CA ASN A 292 9.23 -4.72 -31.46
C ASN A 292 8.45 -3.40 -31.41
N ASP A 293 8.78 -2.46 -32.29
CA ASP A 293 8.11 -1.15 -32.41
C ASP A 293 7.52 -0.85 -33.79
N LEU A 294 7.51 -1.86 -34.67
CA LEU A 294 6.90 -1.77 -35.99
C LEU A 294 5.58 -2.53 -36.00
N LEU A 295 4.51 -1.81 -36.31
CA LEU A 295 3.21 -2.36 -36.61
C LEU A 295 3.13 -2.74 -38.08
N ARG A 296 2.91 -4.02 -38.35
CA ARG A 296 2.84 -4.52 -39.72
C ARG A 296 1.54 -4.07 -40.39
N THR A 297 1.72 -3.58 -41.61
CA THR A 297 0.64 -3.22 -42.52
C THR A 297 0.06 -4.45 -43.19
N VAL A 298 -1.19 -4.38 -43.66
CA VAL A 298 -1.82 -5.43 -44.47
C VAL A 298 -1.08 -5.54 -45.81
N THR A 299 -0.83 -6.77 -46.28
CA THR A 299 -0.21 -7.07 -47.58
C THR A 299 -1.21 -7.68 -48.55
N GLY A 300 -0.96 -7.54 -49.85
CA GLY A 300 -1.78 -8.12 -50.92
C GLY A 300 -2.13 -7.10 -52.01
N SER A 301 -3.04 -7.48 -52.90
CA SER A 301 -3.41 -6.65 -54.06
C SER A 301 -3.88 -5.25 -53.64
N GLY A 302 -3.25 -4.22 -54.21
CA GLY A 302 -3.56 -2.80 -53.95
C GLY A 302 -3.07 -2.24 -52.62
N GLN A 303 -2.34 -3.04 -51.80
CA GLN A 303 -1.66 -2.56 -50.60
C GLN A 303 -0.22 -2.15 -50.94
N ALA A 304 0.31 -1.17 -50.20
CA ALA A 304 1.72 -0.80 -50.28
C ALA A 304 2.60 -1.88 -49.60
N GLU A 305 3.73 -2.21 -50.21
CA GLU A 305 4.74 -3.10 -49.65
C GLU A 305 5.96 -2.32 -49.16
N GLY A 306 6.80 -2.96 -48.35
CA GLY A 306 8.04 -2.35 -47.83
C GLY A 306 7.82 -1.21 -46.83
N VAL A 307 6.63 -1.09 -46.24
CA VAL A 307 6.26 -0.05 -45.27
C VAL A 307 5.54 -0.65 -44.06
N SER A 308 5.95 -0.21 -42.87
CA SER A 308 5.29 -0.50 -41.59
C SER A 308 4.88 0.81 -40.91
N LEU A 309 4.06 0.73 -39.86
CA LEU A 309 3.69 1.88 -39.05
C LEU A 309 4.43 1.86 -37.72
N LYS A 310 4.66 3.04 -37.15
CA LYS A 310 5.26 3.21 -35.83
C LYS A 310 4.43 4.20 -35.02
N ILE A 311 4.06 3.83 -33.80
CA ILE A 311 3.29 4.69 -32.90
C ILE A 311 4.25 5.30 -31.88
N LYS A 312 4.30 6.62 -31.82
CA LYS A 312 5.09 7.36 -30.84
C LYS A 312 4.20 8.19 -29.94
N ARG A 313 4.65 8.42 -28.72
CA ARG A 313 4.04 9.41 -27.83
C ARG A 313 4.21 10.81 -28.43
N GLU A 314 3.29 11.73 -28.14
CA GLU A 314 3.27 13.08 -28.75
C GLU A 314 4.59 13.85 -28.58
N ASN A 315 5.30 13.64 -27.46
CA ASN A 315 6.61 14.24 -27.19
C ASN A 315 7.77 13.62 -28.01
N GLY A 316 7.51 12.61 -28.83
CA GLY A 316 8.45 12.04 -29.80
C GLY A 316 9.60 11.20 -29.23
N THR A 317 9.77 11.17 -27.90
CA THR A 317 10.92 10.52 -27.25
C THR A 317 10.78 9.01 -27.07
N HIS A 318 9.54 8.52 -27.00
CA HIS A 318 9.25 7.12 -26.73
C HIS A 318 8.34 6.53 -27.79
N THR A 319 8.77 5.39 -28.30
CA THR A 319 8.02 4.60 -29.27
C THR A 319 7.30 3.47 -28.54
N VAL A 320 6.03 3.24 -28.89
CA VAL A 320 5.25 2.12 -28.36
C VAL A 320 5.91 0.81 -28.79
N LYS A 321 6.12 -0.07 -27.82
CA LYS A 321 6.56 -1.45 -28.05
C LYS A 321 5.35 -2.37 -27.99
N TYR A 322 5.24 -3.28 -28.96
CA TYR A 322 4.10 -4.18 -29.05
C TYR A 322 4.30 -5.41 -28.18
N GLY A 323 3.33 -5.72 -27.32
CA GLY A 323 3.37 -6.80 -26.32
C GLY A 323 2.12 -7.66 -26.36
N ALA A 324 2.10 -8.72 -25.55
CA ALA A 324 0.93 -9.59 -25.42
C ALA A 324 -0.24 -8.89 -24.70
N ASP A 325 -1.46 -9.27 -25.04
CA ASP A 325 -2.72 -8.69 -24.57
C ASP A 325 -3.16 -9.19 -23.19
N PHE A 326 -2.24 -9.35 -22.23
CA PHE A 326 -2.63 -9.85 -20.91
C PHE A 326 -3.23 -8.76 -20.01
N ALA A 327 -4.23 -9.18 -19.23
CA ALA A 327 -4.92 -8.33 -18.26
C ALA A 327 -4.05 -7.95 -17.05
N ASN A 328 -3.02 -8.74 -16.73
CA ASN A 328 -2.17 -8.54 -15.55
C ASN A 328 -1.10 -7.48 -15.79
N MET A 329 -0.69 -6.76 -14.76
CA MET A 329 0.47 -5.86 -14.82
C MET A 329 1.80 -6.62 -14.88
N GLY A 330 2.83 -5.98 -15.45
CA GLY A 330 4.20 -6.52 -15.56
C GLY A 330 4.56 -7.12 -16.92
N ASN A 331 3.67 -7.02 -17.92
CA ASN A 331 3.94 -7.58 -19.25
C ASN A 331 4.97 -6.75 -20.02
N ALA A 332 5.75 -7.42 -20.87
CA ALA A 332 6.67 -6.74 -21.78
C ALA A 332 5.89 -5.83 -22.74
N GLY A 333 6.39 -4.61 -22.98
CA GLY A 333 5.72 -3.61 -23.80
C GLY A 333 4.65 -2.78 -23.08
N GLN A 334 4.41 -3.03 -21.78
CA GLN A 334 3.52 -2.19 -20.98
C GLN A 334 4.07 -0.80 -20.74
N PHE A 335 3.17 0.16 -20.66
CA PHE A 335 3.50 1.53 -20.32
C PHE A 335 2.34 2.28 -19.67
N GLU A 336 2.67 3.34 -18.94
CA GLU A 336 1.69 4.23 -18.32
C GLU A 336 1.32 5.37 -19.26
N LEU A 337 0.05 5.76 -19.26
CA LEU A 337 -0.41 6.97 -19.95
C LEU A 337 0.25 8.21 -19.32
N HIS A 338 0.62 9.17 -20.16
CA HIS A 338 1.32 10.39 -19.74
C HIS A 338 0.57 11.16 -18.65
N LYS A 339 -0.74 11.40 -18.85
CA LYS A 339 -1.59 11.99 -17.82
C LYS A 339 -2.32 10.88 -17.09
N GLN A 340 -2.12 10.83 -15.78
CA GLN A 340 -2.90 10.01 -14.86
C GLN A 340 -3.95 10.90 -14.15
N PRO A 341 -5.08 10.34 -13.73
CA PRO A 341 -6.07 11.07 -12.93
C PRO A 341 -5.51 11.41 -11.53
N THR A 342 -5.76 12.64 -11.06
CA THR A 342 -5.07 13.18 -9.87
C THR A 342 -5.94 13.80 -8.78
N SER A 343 -7.17 14.28 -9.04
CA SER A 343 -7.94 14.98 -7.97
C SER A 343 -9.48 15.05 -8.12
N VAL A 344 -10.15 15.39 -7.01
CA VAL A 344 -11.61 15.68 -6.94
C VAL A 344 -11.90 17.00 -7.65
N GLY A 345 -12.84 16.99 -8.60
CA GLY A 345 -13.20 18.17 -9.40
C GLY A 345 -12.25 18.50 -10.56
N GLY A 346 -11.15 17.73 -10.71
CA GLY A 346 -10.23 17.79 -11.84
C GLY A 346 -10.51 16.73 -12.91
N ASP A 347 -9.55 16.53 -13.83
CA ASP A 347 -9.69 15.57 -14.92
C ASP A 347 -9.56 14.12 -14.38
N GLN A 348 -10.69 13.41 -14.33
CA GLN A 348 -10.80 12.04 -13.79
C GLN A 348 -10.41 10.97 -14.82
N SER A 349 -9.69 11.37 -15.87
CA SER A 349 -9.28 10.49 -16.97
C SER A 349 -7.78 10.35 -17.01
N ALA A 350 -7.30 9.15 -17.33
CA ALA A 350 -5.96 9.00 -17.86
C ALA A 350 -6.01 9.25 -19.38
N GLU A 351 -5.06 10.02 -19.91
CA GLU A 351 -5.05 10.37 -21.32
C GLU A 351 -3.65 10.57 -21.89
N GLU A 352 -3.53 10.27 -23.18
CA GLU A 352 -2.31 10.54 -23.95
C GLU A 352 -2.65 10.70 -25.44
N THR A 353 -1.91 11.58 -26.11
CA THR A 353 -1.93 11.72 -27.56
C THR A 353 -0.75 10.94 -28.15
N PHE A 354 -1.03 10.20 -29.22
CA PHE A 354 -0.04 9.45 -29.98
C PHE A 354 0.03 9.97 -31.41
N LYS A 355 1.21 9.87 -32.00
CA LYS A 355 1.49 10.14 -33.42
C LYS A 355 1.85 8.84 -34.12
N VAL A 356 1.33 8.66 -35.33
CA VAL A 356 1.58 7.50 -36.18
C VAL A 356 2.50 7.92 -37.31
N TYR A 357 3.57 7.17 -37.51
CA TYR A 357 4.57 7.39 -38.54
C TYR A 357 4.58 6.23 -39.52
N TYR A 358 4.72 6.53 -40.80
CA TYR A 358 5.14 5.53 -41.78
C TYR A 358 6.64 5.31 -41.67
N VAL A 359 7.07 4.05 -41.72
CA VAL A 359 8.47 3.65 -41.61
C VAL A 359 8.82 2.68 -42.73
N LYS A 360 9.93 2.92 -43.40
CA LYS A 360 10.45 1.99 -44.41
C LYS A 360 10.86 0.67 -43.75
N ASP A 361 10.27 -0.43 -44.19
CA ASP A 361 10.47 -1.76 -43.62
C ASP A 361 10.72 -2.77 -44.74
N LEU A 362 12.00 -2.93 -45.10
CA LEU A 362 12.41 -3.81 -46.20
C LEU A 362 12.20 -5.30 -45.89
N THR A 363 11.96 -5.66 -44.62
CA THR A 363 11.58 -7.04 -44.26
C THR A 363 10.16 -7.39 -44.74
N ARG A 364 9.38 -6.38 -45.13
CA ARG A 364 8.04 -6.48 -45.72
C ARG A 364 8.03 -6.30 -47.24
N GLY A 365 9.20 -6.40 -47.89
CA GLY A 365 9.34 -6.29 -49.34
C GLY A 365 9.91 -4.95 -49.82
N ILE A 366 9.91 -4.76 -51.13
CA ILE A 366 10.38 -3.53 -51.76
C ILE A 366 9.31 -2.45 -51.59
N LEU A 367 9.72 -1.21 -51.33
CA LEU A 367 8.79 -0.10 -51.17
C LEU A 367 7.97 0.14 -52.45
N THR A 368 6.65 -0.04 -52.38
CA THR A 368 5.70 0.19 -53.49
C THR A 368 4.59 1.17 -53.08
N GLU A 369 3.90 1.71 -54.09
CA GLU A 369 2.75 2.58 -53.87
C GLU A 369 1.49 1.73 -53.65
N GLY A 370 0.59 2.20 -52.78
CA GLY A 370 -0.64 1.49 -52.48
C GLY A 370 -1.33 1.98 -51.22
N LYS A 371 -2.40 1.29 -50.81
CA LYS A 371 -3.09 1.57 -49.56
C LYS A 371 -2.27 1.07 -48.37
N VAL A 372 -2.36 1.78 -47.25
CA VAL A 372 -1.73 1.38 -45.99
C VAL A 372 -2.82 1.21 -44.95
N ASN A 373 -2.98 -0.01 -44.45
CA ASN A 373 -3.91 -0.36 -43.38
C ASN A 373 -3.17 -1.16 -42.31
N ALA A 374 -3.47 -0.91 -41.05
CA ALA A 374 -3.01 -1.73 -39.94
C ALA A 374 -3.99 -1.61 -38.77
N ALA A 375 -3.91 -2.56 -37.83
CA ALA A 375 -4.73 -2.58 -36.63
C ALA A 375 -3.88 -2.99 -35.43
N ALA A 376 -4.17 -2.39 -34.28
CA ALA A 376 -3.60 -2.79 -33.01
C ALA A 376 -4.70 -2.76 -31.95
N THR A 377 -4.71 -3.76 -31.09
CA THR A 377 -5.55 -3.81 -29.90
C THR A 377 -4.80 -3.16 -28.75
N PHE A 378 -5.45 -2.31 -27.97
CA PHE A 378 -4.89 -1.88 -26.69
C PHE A 378 -5.56 -2.63 -25.56
N THR A 379 -4.76 -3.14 -24.64
CA THR A 379 -5.25 -3.82 -23.43
C THR A 379 -4.92 -2.96 -22.23
N MET A 380 -5.96 -2.57 -21.48
CA MET A 380 -5.79 -2.01 -20.14
C MET A 380 -5.45 -3.15 -19.21
N SER A 381 -4.25 -3.09 -18.64
CA SER A 381 -3.81 -4.05 -17.66
C SER A 381 -4.01 -3.45 -16.27
N TYR A 382 -4.80 -4.14 -15.47
CA TYR A 382 -4.93 -3.88 -14.04
C TYR A 382 -4.08 -4.92 -13.30
N GLN A 383 -3.82 -4.73 -12.01
CA GLN A 383 -3.12 -5.77 -11.23
C GLN A 383 -3.88 -7.10 -11.25
#